data_AF-A0AA94HNY7-F1
#
_entry.id   AF-A0AA94HNY7-F1
#
_cell.length_a   1.000
_cell.length_b   1.000
_cell.length_c   1.000
_cell.angle_alpha   90.00
_cell.angle_beta   90.00
_cell.angle_gamma   90.00
#
_symmetry.space_group_name_H-M   'P 1'
#
loop_
_entity.id
_entity.type
_entity.pdbx_description
1 polymer ?
#
loop_
_entity_poly.entity_id
_entity_poly.type
_entity_poly.pdbx_seq_one_letter_code
_entity_poly.pdbx_strand_id
1 'polypeptide(L)'
;MLVIAAWVAISALGDGPQHVAGGLFLAALAAGSAFFLLQAGRAMLDGRSWSRAAAVVWQVLQLGVAAGTFNGGEGPVWLALILAALAVTVLVLVLRRSVTVWLRPEVE
;
A
#
# COMPACT_ATOMS: atom_id res chain seq x y z
N MET A 1 -6.86 2.10 -3.65
CA MET A 1 -7.31 0.92 -2.86
C MET A 1 -8.82 0.85 -2.71
N LEU A 2 -9.53 1.91 -2.30
CA LEU A 2 -11.00 1.87 -2.19
C LEU A 2 -11.72 1.47 -3.49
N VAL A 3 -11.31 2.04 -4.62
CA VAL A 3 -11.86 1.69 -5.95
C VAL A 3 -11.63 0.21 -6.28
N ILE A 4 -10.44 -0.32 -5.97
CA ILE A 4 -10.09 -1.72 -6.20
C ILE A 4 -10.92 -2.63 -5.29
N ALA A 5 -11.11 -2.27 -4.02
CA ALA A 5 -11.92 -3.01 -3.07
C ALA A 5 -13.39 -3.11 -3.53
N ALA A 6 -13.96 -1.97 -3.95
CA ALA A 6 -15.33 -1.92 -4.48
C ALA A 6 -15.46 -2.74 -5.77
N TRP A 7 -14.50 -2.61 -6.68
CA TRP A 7 -14.48 -3.38 -7.93
C TRP A 7 -14.43 -4.88 -7.68
N VAL A 8 -13.50 -5.35 -6.84
CA VAL A 8 -13.36 -6.76 -6.49
C VAL A 8 -14.62 -7.29 -5.79
N ALA A 9 -15.24 -6.51 -4.91
CA ALA A 9 -16.51 -6.89 -4.29
C ALA A 9 -17.61 -7.11 -5.33
N ILE A 10 -17.75 -6.18 -6.29
CA ILE A 10 -18.75 -6.27 -7.36
C ILE A 10 -18.46 -7.47 -8.28
N SER A 11 -17.20 -7.67 -8.68
CA SER A 11 -16.79 -8.81 -9.51
C SER A 11 -17.05 -10.15 -8.81
N ALA A 12 -16.78 -10.23 -7.50
CA ALA A 12 -17.01 -11.45 -6.71
C ALA A 12 -18.48 -11.86 -6.67
N LEU A 13 -19.42 -10.91 -6.71
CA LEU A 13 -20.85 -11.18 -6.76
C LEU A 13 -21.33 -11.63 -8.15
N GLY A 14 -20.57 -11.34 -9.22
CA GLY A 14 -20.88 -11.73 -10.59
C GLY A 14 -20.28 -13.08 -11.02
N ASP A 15 -19.29 -13.60 -10.29
CA ASP A 15 -18.62 -14.86 -10.59
C ASP A 15 -19.38 -16.09 -10.08
N GLY A 16 -19.01 -17.27 -10.60
CA GLY A 16 -19.60 -18.54 -10.15
C GLY A 16 -19.44 -18.77 -8.62
N PRO A 17 -20.35 -19.52 -7.97
CA PRO A 17 -20.43 -19.65 -6.51
C PRO A 17 -19.12 -20.04 -5.83
N GLN A 18 -18.29 -20.83 -6.52
CA GLN A 18 -16.98 -21.27 -6.04
C GLN A 18 -15.93 -20.17 -5.87
N HIS A 19 -16.15 -18.95 -6.38
CA HIS A 19 -15.17 -17.86 -6.37
C HIS A 19 -15.61 -16.65 -5.52
N VAL A 20 -16.86 -16.64 -5.07
CA VAL A 20 -17.46 -15.56 -4.27
C VAL A 20 -16.70 -15.34 -2.96
N ALA A 21 -16.35 -16.42 -2.25
CA ALA A 21 -15.65 -16.33 -0.97
C ALA A 21 -14.24 -15.72 -1.12
N GLY A 22 -13.49 -16.12 -2.13
CA GLY A 22 -12.15 -15.59 -2.42
C GLY A 22 -12.20 -14.11 -2.81
N GLY A 23 -13.16 -13.73 -3.65
CA GLY A 23 -13.35 -12.34 -4.05
C GLY A 23 -13.75 -11.44 -2.88
N LEU A 24 -14.68 -11.87 -2.02
CA LEU A 24 -15.05 -11.11 -0.81
C LEU A 24 -13.89 -10.97 0.18
N PHE A 25 -13.07 -12.00 0.34
CA PHE A 25 -11.87 -11.92 1.17
C PHE A 25 -10.87 -10.88 0.65
N LEU A 26 -10.61 -10.86 -0.67
CA LEU A 26 -9.74 -9.86 -1.29
C LEU A 26 -10.33 -8.45 -1.18
N ALA A 27 -11.65 -8.30 -1.33
CA ALA A 27 -12.33 -7.02 -1.14
C ALA A 27 -12.16 -6.50 0.30
N ALA A 28 -12.33 -7.37 1.30
CA ALA A 28 -12.13 -7.03 2.70
C ALA A 28 -10.67 -6.61 2.99
N LEU A 29 -9.70 -7.35 2.45
CA LEU A 29 -8.28 -7.00 2.54
C LEU A 29 -7.99 -5.63 1.90
N ALA A 30 -8.51 -5.38 0.71
CA ALA A 30 -8.32 -4.12 0.01
C ALA A 30 -8.97 -2.94 0.76
N ALA A 31 -10.13 -3.14 1.38
CA ALA A 31 -10.79 -2.16 2.23
C ALA A 31 -9.97 -1.88 3.51
N GLY A 32 -9.47 -2.91 4.19
CA GLY A 32 -8.60 -2.77 5.35
C GLY A 32 -7.29 -2.04 5.02
N SER A 33 -6.70 -2.36 3.87
CA SER A 33 -5.51 -1.67 3.35
C SER A 33 -5.77 -0.19 3.10
N ALA A 34 -6.93 0.14 2.53
CA ALA A 34 -7.33 1.52 2.28
C ALA A 34 -7.51 2.30 3.59
N PHE A 35 -8.17 1.69 4.58
CA PHE A 35 -8.34 2.31 5.90
C PHE A 35 -6.99 2.55 6.59
N PHE A 36 -6.09 1.56 6.55
CA PHE A 36 -4.73 1.69 7.07
C PHE A 36 -3.97 2.85 6.42
N LEU A 37 -4.03 2.96 5.09
CA LEU A 37 -3.42 4.05 4.35
C LEU A 37 -3.98 5.43 4.71
N LEU A 38 -5.30 5.54 4.89
CA LEU A 38 -5.94 6.79 5.32
C LEU A 38 -5.46 7.21 6.71
N GLN A 39 -5.40 6.26 7.64
CA GLN A 39 -4.93 6.51 9.00
C GLN A 39 -3.43 6.86 9.02
N ALA A 40 -2.60 6.15 8.22
CA ALA A 40 -1.17 6.42 8.10
C ALA A 40 -0.91 7.81 7.49
N GLY A 41 -1.64 8.17 6.43
CA GLY A 41 -1.56 9.49 5.79
C GLY A 41 -1.99 10.60 6.74
N ARG A 42 -3.09 10.40 7.48
CA ARG A 42 -3.55 11.36 8.49
C ARG A 42 -2.54 11.53 9.62
N ALA A 43 -1.98 10.44 10.14
CA ALA A 43 -0.93 10.48 11.15
C ALA A 43 0.35 11.18 10.65
N MET A 44 0.64 11.12 9.34
CA MET A 44 1.76 11.81 8.73
C MET A 44 1.52 13.32 8.64
N LEU A 45 0.29 13.73 8.30
CA LEU A 45 -0.14 15.14 8.34
C LEU A 45 -0.14 15.70 9.77
N ASP A 46 -0.52 14.88 10.75
CA ASP A 46 -0.51 15.23 12.18
C ASP A 46 0.91 15.20 12.79
N GLY A 47 1.96 14.95 12.00
CA GLY A 47 3.35 14.94 12.46
C GLY A 47 3.69 13.83 13.46
N ARG A 48 2.84 12.79 13.59
CA ARG A 48 3.07 11.72 14.57
C ARG A 48 4.26 10.86 14.16
N SER A 49 5.11 10.55 15.15
CA SER A 49 6.32 9.73 14.98
C SER A 49 6.04 8.31 14.45
N TRP A 50 4.86 7.73 14.76
CA TRP A 50 4.46 6.40 14.28
C TRP A 50 4.10 6.36 12.79
N SER A 51 3.83 7.50 12.14
CA SER A 51 3.53 7.56 10.70
C SER A 51 4.67 7.03 9.84
N ARG A 52 5.91 7.19 10.29
CA ARG A 52 7.10 6.69 9.59
C ARG A 52 7.13 5.17 9.54
N ALA A 53 6.89 4.53 10.67
CA ALA A 53 6.82 3.07 10.74
C ALA A 53 5.70 2.53 9.85
N ALA A 54 4.53 3.19 9.87
CA ALA A 54 3.41 2.84 8.99
C ALA A 54 3.75 3.01 7.49
N ALA A 55 4.45 4.08 7.11
CA ALA A 55 4.90 4.31 5.74
C ALA A 55 5.90 3.23 5.27
N VAL A 56 6.86 2.85 6.12
CA VAL A 56 7.82 1.77 5.82
C VAL A 56 7.09 0.43 5.63
N VAL A 57 6.18 0.08 6.54
CA VAL A 57 5.36 -1.13 6.43
C VAL A 57 4.58 -1.13 5.12
N TRP A 58 3.98 0.01 4.75
CA TRP A 58 3.28 0.13 3.49
C TRP A 58 4.19 -0.08 2.28
N GLN A 59 5.41 0.47 2.27
CA GLN A 59 6.33 0.25 1.15
C GLN A 59 6.72 -1.22 0.98
N VAL A 60 6.91 -1.96 2.08
CA VAL A 60 7.18 -3.40 2.03
C VAL A 60 6.00 -4.16 1.43
N LEU A 61 4.77 -3.82 1.83
CA LEU A 61 3.56 -4.40 1.24
C LEU A 61 3.43 -4.05 -0.25
N GLN A 62 3.72 -2.81 -0.63
CA GLN A 62 3.68 -2.36 -2.03
C GLN A 62 4.69 -3.12 -2.91
N LEU A 63 5.87 -3.47 -2.39
CA LEU A 63 6.81 -4.35 -3.08
C LEU A 63 6.25 -5.76 -3.28
N GLY A 64 5.52 -6.30 -2.29
CA GLY A 64 4.79 -7.55 -2.45
C GLY A 64 3.72 -7.48 -3.55
N VAL A 65 2.97 -6.39 -3.62
CA VAL A 65 1.98 -6.14 -4.69
C VAL A 65 2.67 -6.02 -6.05
N ALA A 66 3.82 -5.35 -6.13
CA ALA A 66 4.61 -5.25 -7.35
C ALA A 66 5.09 -6.62 -7.83
N ALA A 67 5.59 -7.46 -6.91
CA ALA A 67 6.00 -8.84 -7.21
C ALA A 67 4.82 -9.70 -7.68
N GLY A 68 3.66 -9.59 -7.03
CA GLY A 68 2.44 -10.28 -7.47
C GLY A 68 1.96 -9.80 -8.84
N THR A 69 2.05 -8.50 -9.12
CA THR A 69 1.70 -7.91 -10.42
C THR A 69 2.65 -8.35 -11.53
N PHE A 70 3.92 -8.60 -11.21
CA PHE A 70 4.91 -9.09 -12.17
C PHE A 70 4.56 -10.49 -12.70
N ASN A 71 3.99 -11.37 -11.84
CA ASN A 71 3.56 -12.73 -12.17
C ASN A 71 4.57 -13.50 -13.07
N GLY A 72 5.85 -13.50 -12.70
CA GLY A 72 6.90 -14.19 -13.46
C GLY A 72 7.25 -13.59 -14.83
N GLY A 73 6.75 -12.40 -15.16
CA GLY A 73 6.94 -11.73 -16.45
C GLY A 73 5.73 -11.81 -17.39
N GLU A 74 4.71 -12.60 -17.03
CA GLU A 74 3.45 -12.72 -17.79
C GLU A 74 2.43 -11.63 -17.41
N GLY A 75 2.59 -11.03 -16.23
CA GLY A 75 1.75 -9.93 -15.77
C GLY A 75 2.10 -8.59 -16.44
N PRO A 76 1.39 -7.50 -16.12
CA PRO A 76 1.73 -6.17 -16.59
C PRO A 76 3.07 -5.68 -15.98
N VAL A 77 4.18 -6.09 -16.60
CA VAL A 77 5.56 -5.84 -16.11
C VAL A 77 5.82 -4.34 -15.92
N TRP A 78 5.33 -3.50 -16.83
CA TRP A 78 5.48 -2.04 -16.72
C TRP A 78 4.84 -1.49 -15.43
N LEU A 79 3.68 -2.03 -15.03
CA LEU A 79 2.98 -1.61 -13.82
C LEU A 79 3.73 -2.09 -12.57
N ALA A 80 4.22 -3.32 -12.58
CA ALA A 80 5.05 -3.86 -11.51
C ALA A 80 6.32 -3.01 -11.28
N LEU A 81 6.99 -2.59 -12.37
CA LEU A 81 8.17 -1.73 -12.30
C LEU A 81 7.85 -0.34 -11.74
N ILE A 82 6.74 0.28 -12.14
CA ILE A 82 6.31 1.56 -11.58
C ILE A 82 6.04 1.44 -10.08
N LEU A 83 5.31 0.40 -9.67
CA LEU A 83 4.98 0.17 -8.26
C LEU A 83 6.24 -0.07 -7.42
N ALA A 84 7.19 -0.84 -7.93
CA ALA A 84 8.47 -1.09 -7.28
C ALA A 84 9.34 0.16 -7.18
N ALA A 85 9.48 0.92 -8.28
CA ALA A 85 10.26 2.15 -8.30
C ALA A 85 9.68 3.19 -7.33
N LEU A 86 8.35 3.32 -7.28
CA LEU A 86 7.67 4.22 -6.37
C LEU A 86 7.87 3.79 -4.91
N ALA A 87 7.80 2.48 -4.64
CA ALA A 87 8.04 1.96 -3.29
C ALA A 87 9.46 2.23 -2.79
N VAL A 88 10.46 1.96 -3.63
CA VAL A 88 11.87 2.24 -3.33
C VAL A 88 12.09 3.73 -3.12
N THR A 89 11.52 4.58 -3.97
CA THR A 89 11.66 6.03 -3.87
C THR A 89 11.10 6.55 -2.53
N VAL A 90 9.90 6.13 -2.15
CA VAL A 90 9.31 6.55 -0.88
C VAL A 90 10.10 6.00 0.31
N LEU A 91 10.59 4.76 0.24
CA LEU A 91 11.44 4.19 1.29
C LEU A 91 12.72 5.01 1.50
N VAL A 92 13.39 5.39 0.40
CA VAL A 92 14.57 6.25 0.43
C VAL A 92 14.24 7.62 1.04
N LEU A 93 13.10 8.21 0.68
CA LEU A 93 12.67 9.51 1.22
C LEU A 93 12.37 9.44 2.73
N VAL A 94 11.67 8.39 3.18
CA VAL A 94 11.32 8.20 4.60
C VAL A 94 12.54 7.91 5.48
N LEU A 95 13.55 7.24 4.93
CA LEU A 95 14.83 6.96 5.59
C LEU A 95 15.83 8.12 5.49
N ARG A 96 15.59 9.11 4.61
CA ARG A 96 16.50 10.24 4.44
C ARG A 96 16.56 11.09 5.70
N ARG A 97 17.79 11.47 6.08
CA ARG A 97 18.08 12.25 7.29
C ARG A 97 17.34 13.59 7.33
N SER A 98 17.13 14.23 6.17
CA SER A 98 16.42 15.52 6.05
C SER A 98 14.98 15.47 6.57
N VAL A 99 14.27 14.35 6.38
CA VAL A 99 12.90 14.14 6.90
C VAL A 99 12.94 13.72 8.37
N THR A 100 14.01 13.02 8.76
CA THR A 100 14.19 12.51 10.13
C THR A 100 14.42 13.64 11.15
N VAL A 101 15.13 14.70 10.74
CA VAL A 101 15.39 15.89 11.58
C VAL A 101 14.13 16.74 11.76
N TRP A 102 13.30 16.89 10.71
CA TRP A 102 12.08 17.69 10.76
C TRP A 102 11.01 17.13 11.74
N LEU A 103 11.04 15.83 12.04
CA LEU A 103 10.14 15.16 12.99
C LEU A 103 10.65 15.13 14.45
N ARG A 104 11.84 15.69 14.74
CA ARG A 104 12.37 15.84 16.11
C ARG A 104 12.96 17.24 16.29
N PRO A 105 12.13 18.28 16.52
CA PRO A 105 12.62 19.63 16.80
C PRO A 105 13.31 19.76 18.17
N GLU A 106 13.25 18.74 19.03
CA GLU A 106 13.70 18.77 20.43
C GLU A 106 15.22 18.52 20.63
N VAL A 107 16.01 18.44 19.54
CA VAL A 107 17.44 18.08 19.61
C VAL A 107 18.36 19.27 19.25
N GLU A 108 17.86 20.49 19.30
CA GLU A 108 18.69 21.71 19.23
C GLU A 108 18.64 22.49 20.55
#